data_AF-A0A8J6Z6B1-F1
#
_entry.id   AF-A0A8J6Z6B1-F1
#
_cell.length_a   1.000
_cell.length_b   1.000
_cell.length_c   1.000
_cell.angle_alpha   90.00
_cell.angle_beta   90.00
_cell.angle_gamma   90.00
#
_symmetry.space_group_name_H-M   'P 1'
#
loop_
_entity.id
_entity.type
_entity.pdbx_description
1 polymer ?
#
loop_
_entity_poly.entity_id
_entity_poly.type
_entity_poly.pdbx_seq_one_letter_code
_entity_poly.pdbx_strand_id
1 'polypeptide(L)' 'MFDRGITNEQFNSHLETIAKLIEAKAKTVADAAQIVRDAKIDTAKEEHINAALNFAADNLALPEVRVERSNQQ' A
#
# COMPACT_ATOMS: atom_id res chain seq x y z
N MET A 1 2.31 17.59 -2.49
CA MET A 1 3.52 17.11 -1.78
C MET A 1 3.06 16.25 -0.62
N PHE A 2 2.99 14.93 -0.80
CA PHE A 2 2.72 13.98 0.28
C PHE A 2 4.02 13.23 0.57
N ASP A 3 4.93 13.87 1.28
CA ASP A 3 6.24 13.28 1.59
C ASP A 3 6.61 13.52 3.05
N ARG A 4 5.78 13.02 3.97
CA ARG A 4 6.21 12.86 5.36
C ARG A 4 5.78 11.49 5.83
N GLY A 5 6.68 10.53 5.64
CA GLY A 5 6.75 9.36 6.52
C GLY A 5 6.76 9.80 7.99
N ILE A 6 6.52 8.84 8.88
CA ILE A 6 6.52 9.05 10.33
C ILE A 6 7.80 9.74 10.81
N THR A 7 7.70 10.61 11.82
CA THR A 7 8.88 11.23 12.44
C THR A 7 9.73 10.18 13.15
N ASN A 8 11.02 10.46 13.37
CA ASN A 8 11.90 9.55 14.12
C ASN A 8 11.35 9.20 15.51
N GLU A 9 10.70 10.17 16.17
CA GLU A 9 10.09 9.95 17.48
C GLU A 9 8.90 8.98 17.39
N GLN A 10 8.04 9.17 16.39
CA GLN A 10 6.92 8.27 16.11
C GLN A 10 7.40 6.86 15.74
N PHE A 11 8.48 6.77 14.96
CA PHE A 11 9.11 5.50 14.60
C PHE A 11 9.67 4.78 15.82
N ASN A 12 10.42 5.48 16.67
CA ASN A 12 10.99 4.91 17.89
C ASN A 12 9.91 4.41 18.84
N SER A 13 8.82 5.17 19.02
CA SER A 13 7.68 4.74 19.84
C SER A 13 7.01 3.47 19.30
N HIS A 14 6.93 3.35 17.97
CA HIS A 14 6.42 2.14 17.33
C HIS A 14 7.33 0.93 17.56
N LEU A 15 8.65 1.10 17.43
CA LEU A 15 9.63 0.04 17.72
C LEU A 15 9.58 -0.40 19.19
N GLU A 16 9.44 0.55 20.13
CA GLU A 16 9.30 0.23 21.55
C GLU A 16 8.02 -0.58 21.84
N THR A 17 6.94 -0.29 21.13
CA THR A 17 5.69 -1.04 21.24
C THR A 17 5.87 -2.49 20.76
N ILE A 18 6.56 -2.69 19.64
CA ILE A 18 6.89 -4.03 19.13
C ILE A 18 7.80 -4.78 20.11
N ALA A 19 8.79 -4.11 20.69
CA ALA A 19 9.68 -4.71 21.68
C ALA A 19 8.91 -5.22 22.90
N LYS A 20 8.02 -4.39 23.48
CA LYS A 20 7.16 -4.80 24.60
C LYS A 20 6.23 -5.96 24.25
N LEU A 21 5.74 -6.00 23.01
CA LEU A 21 4.90 -7.10 22.53
C LEU A 21 5.69 -8.41 22.45
N ILE A 22 6.94 -8.36 21.97
CA ILE A 22 7.85 -9.52 21.93
C ILE A 22 8.13 -10.00 23.34
N GLU A 23 8.52 -9.11 24.25
CA GLU A 23 8.79 -9.44 25.65
C GLU A 23 7.59 -10.09 26.34
N ALA A 24 6.37 -9.65 26.02
CA ALA A 24 5.15 -10.17 26.63
C ALA A 24 4.69 -11.52 26.04
N LYS A 25 4.97 -11.80 24.76
CA LYS A 25 4.33 -12.91 24.03
C LYS A 25 5.28 -13.95 23.44
N ALA A 26 6.50 -13.57 23.08
CA ALA A 26 7.44 -14.50 22.45
C ALA A 26 8.02 -15.44 23.51
N LYS A 27 7.90 -16.75 23.28
CA LYS A 27 8.54 -17.77 24.12
C LYS A 27 9.85 -18.25 23.51
N THR A 28 9.98 -18.07 22.21
CA THR A 28 11.15 -18.45 21.42
C THR A 28 11.55 -17.34 20.45
N VAL A 29 12.78 -17.44 19.94
CA VAL A 29 13.29 -16.54 18.89
C VAL A 29 12.42 -16.61 17.63
N ALA A 30 11.89 -17.78 17.29
CA ALA A 30 11.01 -17.97 16.14
C ALA A 30 9.70 -17.17 16.31
N ASP A 31 9.12 -17.18 17.52
CA ASP A 31 7.91 -16.42 17.84
C ASP A 31 8.16 -14.91 17.74
N ALA A 32 9.29 -14.44 18.27
CA ALA A 32 9.69 -13.04 18.16
C ALA A 32 9.83 -12.60 16.69
N ALA A 33 10.50 -13.42 15.87
CA ALA A 33 10.63 -13.17 14.44
C ALA A 33 9.27 -13.13 13.73
N GLN A 34 8.32 -13.97 14.13
CA GLN A 34 6.97 -13.96 13.57
C GLN A 34 6.21 -12.68 13.95
N ILE A 35 6.28 -12.25 15.21
CA ILE A 35 5.67 -10.99 15.67
C ILE A 35 6.20 -9.78 14.88
N VAL A 36 7.50 -9.72 14.60
CA VAL A 36 8.10 -8.64 13.79
C VAL A 36 7.59 -8.66 12.35
N ARG A 37 7.42 -9.85 11.75
CA ARG A 37 6.87 -9.98 10.39
C ARG A 37 5.41 -9.57 10.34
N ASP A 38 4.62 -9.97 11.32
CA ASP A 38 3.19 -9.64 11.40
C ASP A 38 2.97 -8.15 11.70
N ALA A 39 3.91 -7.52 12.40
CA ALA A 39 3.90 -6.08 12.67
C ALA A 39 4.33 -5.22 11.48
N LYS A 40 4.86 -5.81 10.40
CA LYS A 40 5.12 -5.04 9.18
C LYS A 40 3.80 -4.49 8.65
N ILE A 41 3.76 -3.18 8.49
CA ILE A 41 2.73 -2.51 7.70
C ILE A 41 2.86 -3.06 6.28
N ASP A 42 1.83 -3.75 5.80
CA ASP A 42 1.74 -4.22 4.42
C ASP A 42 1.83 -3.04 3.45
N THR A 43 3.02 -2.69 3.00
CA THR A 43 3.21 -1.83 1.82
C THR A 43 2.61 -2.49 0.57
N ALA A 44 2.37 -3.80 0.60
CA ALA A 44 1.68 -4.56 -0.45
C ALA A 44 0.18 -4.20 -0.60
N LYS A 45 -0.45 -3.56 0.40
CA LYS A 45 -1.84 -3.10 0.25
C LYS A 45 -1.96 -1.83 -0.60
N GLU A 46 -0.87 -1.08 -0.80
CA GLU A 46 -0.87 0.04 -1.76
C GLU A 46 -0.90 -0.46 -3.21
N GLU A 47 -0.25 -1.58 -3.55
CA GLU A 47 -0.31 -2.15 -4.91
C GLU A 47 -1.72 -2.64 -5.26
N HIS A 48 -2.45 -3.23 -4.31
CA HIS A 48 -3.84 -3.66 -4.54
C HIS A 48 -4.80 -2.46 -4.69
N ILE A 49 -4.55 -1.35 -3.99
CA ILE A 49 -5.36 -0.12 -4.15
C ILE A 49 -5.03 0.56 -5.50
N ASN A 50 -3.76 0.64 -5.88
CA ASN A 50 -3.36 1.23 -7.16
C ASN A 50 -3.85 0.40 -8.36
N ALA A 51 -3.81 -0.93 -8.27
CA ALA A 51 -4.34 -1.81 -9.31
C ALA A 51 -5.86 -1.68 -9.47
N ALA A 52 -6.61 -1.53 -8.37
CA ALA A 52 -8.05 -1.33 -8.40
C ALA A 52 -8.47 0.04 -8.99
N LEU A 53 -7.68 1.08 -8.75
CA LEU A 53 -7.91 2.42 -9.33
C LEU A 53 -7.60 2.45 -10.84
N ASN A 54 -6.56 1.75 -11.29
CA ASN A 54 -6.19 1.68 -12.70
C ASN A 54 -7.22 0.93 -13.56
N PHE A 55 -7.85 -0.13 -13.03
CA PHE A 55 -8.89 -0.85 -13.75
C PHE A 55 -10.14 0.00 -14.04
N ALA A 56 -10.47 0.97 -13.17
CA ALA A 56 -11.61 1.86 -13.36
C ALA A 56 -11.35 2.95 -14.42
N ALA A 57 -10.09 3.32 -14.67
CA ALA A 57 -9.73 4.36 -15.64
C ALA A 57 -9.83 3.86 -17.09
N ASP A 58 -9.45 2.61 -17.37
CA ASP A 58 -9.52 2.02 -18.71
C ASP A 58 -10.97 1.87 -19.23
N ASN A 59 -11.95 1.69 -18.33
CA ASN A 59 -13.35 1.53 -18.70
C ASN A 59 -14.12 2.87 -18.83
N LEU A 60 -13.46 4.00 -18.58
CA LEU A 60 -14.01 5.36 -18.77
C LEU A 60 -13.50 6.03 -20.05
N ALA A 61 -12.55 5.42 -20.76
CA ALA A 61 -12.16 5.85 -22.09
C ALA A 61 -13.35 5.60 -23.04
N LEU A 62 -14.18 6.64 -23.22
CA LEU A 62 -15.19 6.66 -24.26
C LEU A 62 -14.50 6.26 -25.58
N PRO A 63 -15.02 5.27 -26.33
CA PRO A 63 -14.47 4.95 -27.64
C PRO A 63 -14.51 6.23 -28.46
N GLU A 64 -13.35 6.70 -28.92
CA GLU A 64 -13.29 7.84 -29.83
C GLU A 64 -14.18 7.51 -31.03
N VAL A 65 -15.34 8.15 -31.11
CA VAL A 65 -16.21 8.08 -32.28
C VAL A 65 -15.45 8.79 -33.40
N ARG A 66 -14.69 8.01 -34.17
CA ARG A 66 -14.02 8.48 -35.37
C ARG A 66 -15.11 8.88 -36.37
N VAL A 67 -15.46 10.16 -36.37
CA VAL A 67 -16.30 10.75 -37.42
C VAL A 67 -15.47 10.76 -38.69
N GLU A 68 -15.55 9.69 -39.47
CA GLU A 68 -15.04 9.69 -40.83
C GLU A 68 -15.88 10.70 -41.61
N ARG A 69 -15.33 11.90 -41.80
CA ARG A 69 -15.86 12.86 -42.76
C ARG A 69 -15.68 12.23 -44.14
N SER A 70 -16.70 11.50 -44.57
CA SER A 70 -16.85 11.09 -45.96
C SER A 70 -16.88 12.38 -46.78
N ASN A 71 -15.83 12.62 -47.56
CA ASN A 71 -15.87 13.58 -48.65
C ASN A 71 -17.07 13.20 -49.54
N GLN A 72 -18.15 13.97 -49.45
CA GLN A 72 -19.16 14.01 -50.48
C GLN A 72 -18.85 15.20 -51.38
N GLN A 73 -18.40 14.83 -52.59
CA GLN A 73 -18.58 15.49 -53.89
C GLN A 73 -18.28 16.98 -54.02
#